data_AF-A0A6B3HN15-F1
#
_entry.id   AF-A0A6B3HN15-F1
#
_cell.length_a   1.000
_cell.length_b   1.000
_cell.length_c   1.000
_cell.angle_alpha   90.00
_cell.angle_beta   90.00
_cell.angle_gamma   90.00
#
_symmetry.space_group_name_H-M   'P 1'
#
loop_
_entity.id
_entity.type
_entity.pdbx_description
1 polymer ?
#
loop_
_entity_poly.entity_id
_entity_poly.type
_entity_poly.pdbx_seq_one_letter_code
_entity_poly.pdbx_strand_id
1 'polypeptide(L)'
;MVWLRRDHPVFRRRRFFHGRPVEGTHDELSDIAWFTPEGEEMTQEDWQAAHAKAMTVFLNGGAISEPGPRGERISDDSFLLMFNASAETLEFAVPVDHGEQWQ
;
A
#
# COMPACT_ATOMS: atom_id res chain seq x y z
N MET A 1 -1.97 -0.25 -19.83
CA MET A 1 -2.02 -0.30 -18.35
C MET A 1 -3.45 -0.24 -17.79
N VAL A 2 -4.48 -0.71 -18.51
CA VAL A 2 -5.87 -0.73 -18.01
C VAL A 2 -6.16 -1.96 -17.16
N TRP A 3 -5.51 -3.09 -17.48
CA TRP A 3 -5.73 -4.40 -16.87
C TRP A 3 -5.42 -4.43 -15.38
N LEU A 4 -4.29 -3.86 -14.93
CA LEU A 4 -3.92 -3.80 -13.50
C LEU A 4 -5.05 -3.18 -12.65
N ARG A 5 -5.47 -1.95 -12.97
CA ARG A 5 -6.57 -1.30 -12.26
C ARG A 5 -7.89 -2.08 -12.39
N ARG A 6 -8.13 -2.70 -13.55
CA ARG A 6 -9.39 -3.40 -13.84
C ARG A 6 -9.48 -4.77 -13.16
N ASP A 7 -8.36 -5.43 -12.92
CA ASP A 7 -8.34 -6.80 -12.43
C ASP A 7 -8.10 -6.84 -10.91
N HIS A 8 -7.56 -5.77 -10.32
CA HIS A 8 -7.27 -5.67 -8.89
C HIS A 8 -8.18 -4.65 -8.17
N PRO A 9 -9.17 -5.13 -7.38
CA PRO A 9 -10.04 -4.30 -6.54
C PRO A 9 -9.33 -3.29 -5.62
N VAL A 10 -8.11 -3.57 -5.16
CA VAL A 10 -7.37 -2.67 -4.26
C VAL A 10 -7.14 -1.28 -4.86
N PHE A 11 -7.05 -1.18 -6.20
CA PHE A 11 -6.91 0.10 -6.93
C PHE A 11 -8.25 0.77 -7.27
N ARG A 12 -9.39 0.16 -6.92
CA ARG A 12 -10.75 0.65 -7.25
C ARG A 12 -11.72 0.54 -6.08
N ARG A 13 -11.21 0.59 -4.85
CA ARG A 13 -12.05 0.69 -3.64
C ARG A 13 -13.02 1.86 -3.74
N ARG A 14 -14.24 1.67 -3.24
CA ARG A 14 -15.29 2.70 -3.16
C ARG A 14 -15.18 3.51 -1.88
N ARG A 15 -14.43 3.01 -0.89
CA ARG A 15 -14.07 3.69 0.36
C ARG A 15 -12.57 4.01 0.40
N PHE A 16 -12.24 5.09 1.11
CA PHE A 16 -10.87 5.47 1.38
C PHE A 16 -10.13 4.41 2.19
N PHE A 17 -8.80 4.48 2.12
CA PHE A 17 -7.94 3.80 3.08
C PHE A 17 -7.95 4.55 4.40
N HIS A 18 -7.73 3.84 5.51
CA HIS A 18 -7.79 4.40 6.85
C HIS A 18 -6.44 4.40 7.59
N GLY A 19 -5.44 3.63 7.13
CA GLY A 19 -4.13 3.54 7.77
C GLY A 19 -4.21 2.92 9.17
N ARG A 20 -5.16 2.01 9.39
CA ARG A 20 -5.38 1.35 10.67
C ARG A 20 -5.39 -0.16 10.49
N PRO A 21 -4.91 -0.92 11.49
CA PRO A 21 -5.07 -2.37 11.53
C PRO A 21 -6.51 -2.78 11.21
N VAL A 22 -6.68 -3.78 10.35
CA VAL A 22 -8.00 -4.32 10.04
C VAL A 22 -8.17 -5.67 10.73
N GLU A 23 -9.12 -5.75 11.67
CA GLU A 23 -9.45 -7.00 12.34
C GLU A 23 -9.84 -8.10 11.33
N GLY A 24 -9.22 -9.27 11.45
CA GLY A 24 -9.51 -10.43 10.59
C GLY A 24 -8.62 -10.58 9.35
N THR A 25 -7.55 -9.79 9.21
CA THR A 25 -6.42 -10.15 8.31
C THR A 25 -5.41 -11.02 9.05
N HIS A 26 -4.66 -11.87 8.32
CA HIS A 26 -3.69 -12.78 8.94
C HIS A 26 -2.61 -12.07 9.79
N ASP A 27 -2.30 -10.82 9.46
CA ASP A 27 -1.11 -10.14 9.97
C ASP A 27 -1.40 -8.85 10.76
N GLU A 28 -2.67 -8.57 11.11
CA GLU A 28 -3.12 -7.28 11.71
C GLU A 28 -2.65 -6.01 10.96
N LEU A 29 -2.15 -6.16 9.73
CA LEU A 29 -1.60 -5.07 8.93
C LEU A 29 -2.68 -4.04 8.60
N SER A 30 -2.24 -2.79 8.46
CA SER A 30 -3.10 -1.70 8.03
C SER A 30 -3.58 -1.91 6.59
N ASP A 31 -4.65 -1.21 6.22
CA ASP A 31 -5.14 -1.24 4.84
C ASP A 31 -4.24 -0.46 3.85
N ILE A 32 -3.41 0.44 4.37
CA ILE A 32 -2.35 1.18 3.67
C ILE A 32 -1.20 1.48 4.64
N ALA A 33 0.03 1.41 4.15
CA ALA A 33 1.20 1.92 4.86
C ALA A 33 2.11 2.70 3.88
N TRP A 34 2.84 3.68 4.42
CA TRP A 34 3.69 4.58 3.65
C TRP A 34 5.09 4.52 4.21
N PHE A 35 6.08 4.37 3.33
CA PHE A 35 7.48 4.22 3.73
C PHE A 35 8.37 5.22 3.01
N THR A 36 9.46 5.59 3.67
CA THR A 36 10.59 6.24 3.02
C THR A 36 11.25 5.26 2.03
N PRO A 37 12.12 5.74 1.12
CA PRO A 37 12.90 4.84 0.26
C PRO A 37 13.74 3.83 1.05
N GLU A 38 14.14 4.16 2.27
CA GLU A 38 14.91 3.29 3.17
C GLU A 38 14.05 2.19 3.83
N GLY A 39 12.73 2.17 3.59
CA GLY A 39 11.82 1.13 4.08
C GLY A 39 11.24 1.40 5.47
N GLU A 40 11.51 2.57 6.05
CA GLU A 40 10.98 3.01 7.34
C GLU A 40 9.59 3.62 7.17
N GLU A 41 8.66 3.35 8.10
CA GLU A 41 7.32 3.94 8.03
C GLU A 41 7.39 5.48 8.18
N MET A 42 6.73 6.19 7.27
CA MET A 42 6.81 7.65 7.22
C MET A 42 6.20 8.29 8.46
N THR A 43 6.99 9.12 9.12
CA THR A 43 6.55 9.97 10.22
C THR A 43 5.93 11.27 9.71
N GLN A 44 5.29 12.03 10.61
CA GLN A 44 4.77 13.36 10.27
C GLN A 44 5.86 14.31 9.76
N GLU A 45 7.10 14.18 10.23
CA GLU A 45 8.22 15.00 9.79
C GLU A 45 8.59 14.68 8.33
N ASP A 46 8.63 13.40 7.97
CA ASP A 46 8.90 12.95 6.59
C ASP A 46 7.85 13.48 5.61
N TRP A 47 6.59 13.53 6.03
CA TRP A 47 5.49 14.13 5.25
C TRP A 47 5.64 15.64 5.02
N GLN A 48 6.26 16.35 5.95
CA GLN A 48 6.47 17.80 5.86
C GLN A 48 7.80 18.15 5.18
N ALA A 49 8.68 17.18 4.96
CA ALA A 49 9.94 17.40 4.28
C ALA A 49 9.68 17.87 2.83
N ALA A 50 10.01 19.14 2.53
CA ALA A 50 9.77 19.77 1.24
C ALA A 50 10.46 19.09 0.04
N HIS A 51 11.33 18.12 0.31
CA HIS A 51 12.17 17.38 -0.64
C HIS A 51 11.86 15.87 -0.66
N ALA A 52 10.75 15.43 -0.06
CA ALA A 52 10.25 14.06 -0.24
C ALA A 52 9.89 13.84 -1.72
N LYS A 53 10.87 13.39 -2.50
CA LYS A 53 10.76 13.10 -3.94
C LYS A 53 10.56 11.62 -4.22
N ALA A 54 10.66 10.77 -3.20
CA ALA A 54 10.50 9.34 -3.34
C ALA A 54 9.80 8.74 -2.11
N MET A 55 9.00 7.71 -2.33
CA MET A 55 8.27 6.99 -1.30
C MET A 55 7.83 5.62 -1.79
N THR A 56 7.54 4.73 -0.84
CA THR A 56 6.90 3.43 -1.10
C THR A 56 5.52 3.41 -0.45
N VAL A 57 4.55 2.83 -1.15
CA VAL A 57 3.18 2.64 -0.66
C VAL A 57 2.87 1.17 -0.65
N PHE A 58 2.49 0.64 0.51
CA PHE A 58 1.91 -0.68 0.65
C PHE A 58 0.39 -0.59 0.60
N LEU A 59 -0.23 -1.40 -0.26
CA LEU A 59 -1.67 -1.57 -0.32
C LEU A 59 -2.03 -3.00 0.04
N ASN A 60 -2.82 -3.16 1.10
CA ASN A 60 -3.21 -4.47 1.60
C ASN A 60 -4.49 -4.98 0.91
N GLY A 61 -4.33 -5.96 0.01
CA GLY A 61 -5.45 -6.58 -0.69
C GLY A 61 -6.35 -7.44 0.20
N GLY A 62 -5.84 -7.88 1.36
CA GLY A 62 -6.58 -8.61 2.38
C GLY A 62 -7.47 -7.73 3.26
N ALA A 63 -7.23 -6.41 3.28
CA ALA A 63 -7.87 -5.43 4.16
C ALA A 63 -8.93 -4.56 3.46
N ILE A 64 -9.59 -5.11 2.43
CA ILE A 64 -10.71 -4.44 1.75
C ILE A 64 -11.97 -4.62 2.62
N SER A 65 -12.35 -3.55 3.33
CA SER A 65 -13.44 -3.58 4.31
C SER A 65 -14.85 -3.48 3.71
N GLU A 66 -14.97 -3.03 2.46
CA GLU A 66 -16.26 -2.88 1.81
C GLU A 66 -16.76 -4.20 1.21
N PRO A 67 -18.03 -4.55 1.42
CA PRO A 67 -18.59 -5.73 0.81
C PRO A 67 -18.85 -5.50 -0.69
N GLY A 68 -18.81 -6.61 -1.44
CA GLY A 68 -19.25 -6.64 -2.83
C GLY A 68 -20.76 -6.42 -2.99
N PRO A 69 -21.25 -6.35 -4.24
CA PRO A 69 -22.65 -6.06 -4.54
C PRO A 69 -23.67 -7.02 -3.90
N ARG A 70 -23.24 -8.21 -3.47
CA ARG A 70 -24.08 -9.22 -2.81
C ARG A 70 -23.70 -9.45 -1.34
N GLY A 71 -22.92 -8.54 -0.74
CA GLY A 71 -22.50 -8.67 0.66
C GLY A 71 -21.25 -9.54 0.86
N GLU A 72 -20.64 -10.05 -0.22
CA GLU A 72 -19.47 -10.92 -0.17
C GLU A 72 -18.20 -10.18 0.25
N ARG A 73 -17.28 -10.90 0.92
CA ARG A 73 -15.94 -10.39 1.24
C ARG A 73 -15.15 -10.24 -0.06
N ILE A 74 -14.53 -9.08 -0.25
CA ILE A 74 -13.59 -8.82 -1.33
C ILE A 74 -12.18 -9.00 -0.78
N SER A 75 -11.34 -9.70 -1.54
CA SER A 75 -9.90 -9.78 -1.30
C SER A 75 -9.16 -9.64 -2.62
N ASP A 76 -7.90 -9.27 -2.55
CA ASP A 76 -7.00 -9.05 -3.68
C ASP A 76 -5.57 -9.40 -3.25
N ASP A 77 -4.64 -9.36 -4.21
CA ASP A 77 -3.21 -9.37 -3.91
C ASP A 77 -2.81 -8.06 -3.22
N SER A 78 -1.71 -8.11 -2.45
CA SER A 78 -1.09 -6.92 -1.86
C SER A 78 -0.03 -6.35 -2.80
N PHE A 79 0.15 -5.03 -2.75
CA PHE A 79 1.04 -4.32 -3.68
C PHE A 79 2.00 -3.40 -2.95
N LEU A 80 3.25 -3.37 -3.40
CA LEU A 80 4.20 -2.29 -3.14
C LEU A 80 4.32 -1.40 -4.38
N LEU A 81 4.10 -0.10 -4.19
CA LEU A 81 4.26 0.91 -5.21
C LEU A 81 5.42 1.82 -4.83
N MET A 82 6.46 1.86 -5.65
CA MET A 82 7.61 2.74 -5.43
C MET A 82 7.54 3.92 -6.41
N PHE A 83 7.52 5.13 -5.86
CA PHE A 83 7.51 6.36 -6.64
C PHE A 83 8.86 7.05 -6.47
N ASN A 84 9.54 7.34 -7.58
CA ASN A 84 10.74 8.17 -7.61
C ASN A 84 10.51 9.33 -8.59
N ALA A 85 10.27 10.52 -8.04
CA ALA A 85 10.13 11.79 -8.77
C ALA A 85 11.43 12.60 -8.78
N SER A 86 12.53 12.05 -8.28
CA SER A 86 13.86 12.66 -8.41
C SER A 86 14.42 12.43 -9.82
N ALA A 87 15.43 13.23 -10.19
CA ALA A 87 16.15 13.03 -11.44
C ALA A 87 17.19 11.90 -11.36
N GLU A 88 17.42 11.36 -10.16
CA GLU A 88 18.47 10.40 -9.87
C GLU A 88 17.87 9.02 -9.63
N THR A 89 18.68 7.98 -9.83
CA THR A 89 18.30 6.62 -9.45
C THR A 89 18.40 6.48 -7.94
N LEU A 90 17.37 5.93 -7.32
CA LEU A 90 17.31 5.67 -5.88
C LEU A 90 17.11 4.18 -5.65
N GLU A 91 17.78 3.65 -4.63
CA GLU A 91 17.54 2.31 -4.12
C GLU A 91 16.36 2.35 -3.15
N PHE A 92 15.49 1.34 -3.23
CA PHE A 92 14.35 1.19 -2.34
C PHE A 92 14.52 -0.09 -1.53
N ALA A 93 14.40 0.04 -0.20
CA ALA A 93 14.29 -1.11 0.68
C ALA A 93 12.84 -1.60 0.71
N VAL A 94 12.68 -2.92 0.58
CA VAL A 94 11.39 -3.59 0.69
C VAL A 94 11.06 -3.79 2.17
N PRO A 95 9.90 -3.33 2.67
CA PRO A 95 9.50 -3.54 4.06
C PRO A 95 9.36 -5.04 4.38
N VAL A 96 9.98 -5.48 5.48
CA VAL A 96 10.10 -6.91 5.82
C VAL A 96 8.81 -7.56 6.33
N ASP A 97 7.92 -6.79 6.96
CA ASP A 97 6.72 -7.33 7.63
C ASP A 97 5.44 -7.19 6.79
N HIS A 98 5.54 -6.86 5.50
CA HIS A 98 4.39 -6.53 4.64
C HIS A 98 4.16 -7.53 3.49
N GLY A 99 4.91 -8.64 3.49
CA GLY A 99 4.75 -9.74 2.55
C GLY A 99 5.91 -10.73 2.64
N GLU A 100 5.62 -12.02 2.43
CA GLU A 100 6.65 -13.06 2.46
C GLU A 100 7.56 -13.02 1.22
N GLN A 101 7.00 -12.71 0.05
CA GLN A 101 7.69 -12.64 -1.25
C GLN A 101 6.98 -11.64 -2.19
N TRP A 102 7.75 -11.03 -3.09
CA TRP A 102 7.28 -10.05 -4.08
C TRP A 102 7.61 -10.53 -5.50
N GLN A 103 6.67 -10.33 -6.45
CA GLN A 103 6.77 -10.79 -7.85
C GLN A 103 6.44 -9.67 -8.84
#